data_AF-A0AAD9TPK1-F1
#
_entry.id   AF-A0AAD9TPK1-F1
#
_cell.length_a   1.000
_cell.length_b   1.000
_cell.length_c   1.000
_cell.angle_alpha   90.00
_cell.angle_beta   90.00
_cell.angle_gamma   90.00
#
_symmetry.space_group_name_H-M   'P 1'
#
loop_
_entity.id
_entity.type
_entity.pdbx_description
1 polymer ?
#
loop_
_entity_poly.entity_id
_entity_poly.type
_entity_poly.pdbx_seq_one_letter_code
_entity_poly.pdbx_strand_id
1 'polypeptide(L)'
;MSKAIHSIIDVLKDEMNKIIGVHGSGGIGKTSLMKQVVKQVDKEIHFDKVCLVRVTQTPNLTRIQDEIAKFLGFEMEGDGEYQRAATLSQRLKHWSTILIILDDLWEKLDLAKVGIPYGEEHKGCRVVITSRFEDVCNKMESDKNIQIEELSEQDRLKLFKIKAGLPDSNAFDRASEEVVRQCGKLPNAIVIVGGALRNKPVKEWNDAIKKERDSGTIPVEGIPEVVVLCVTLGYDQLKEEAKSCLQFSCLFPAYYHVSREELVIHGLVDKLFPGAESLEEVWNKMDSVVAELKSSNLLLVDDKEGYYRIHDDTRKVIKFLAKNLMAEAGLRKGWPEEKDLRECQKLSLMDSNVTSLPVQPECPQLITLLLQNND
;
A
#
# COMPACT_ATOMS: atom_id res chain seq x y z
N MET A 1 -9.05 -3.93 -17.52
CA MET A 1 -9.53 -2.97 -16.49
C MET A 1 -10.89 -2.36 -16.81
N SER A 2 -11.14 -1.82 -18.01
CA SER A 2 -12.43 -1.17 -18.34
C SER A 2 -13.66 -2.03 -18.02
N LYS A 3 -13.67 -3.32 -18.40
CA LYS A 3 -14.80 -4.23 -18.12
C LYS A 3 -15.15 -4.33 -16.63
N ALA A 4 -14.14 -4.51 -15.76
CA ALA A 4 -14.35 -4.65 -14.33
C ALA A 4 -14.95 -3.38 -13.70
N ILE A 5 -14.52 -2.20 -14.17
CA ILE A 5 -15.11 -0.93 -13.71
C ILE A 5 -16.59 -0.87 -14.08
N HIS A 6 -16.94 -1.16 -15.33
CA HIS A 6 -18.34 -1.17 -15.79
C HIS A 6 -19.17 -2.18 -14.97
N SER A 7 -18.67 -3.38 -14.73
CA SER A 7 -19.35 -4.36 -13.89
C SER A 7 -19.61 -3.87 -12.47
N ILE A 8 -18.65 -3.18 -11.83
CA ILE A 8 -18.85 -2.60 -10.50
C ILE A 8 -19.88 -1.48 -10.53
N ILE A 9 -19.81 -0.59 -11.54
CA ILE A 9 -20.76 0.51 -11.71
C ILE A 9 -22.18 -0.01 -11.97
N ASP A 10 -22.35 -1.05 -12.78
CA ASP A 10 -23.65 -1.65 -13.09
C ASP A 10 -24.27 -2.29 -11.84
N VAL A 11 -23.47 -3.00 -11.04
CA VAL A 11 -23.94 -3.55 -9.75
C VAL A 11 -24.27 -2.43 -8.77
N LEU A 12 -23.46 -1.36 -8.75
CA LEU A 12 -23.74 -0.18 -7.93
C LEU A 12 -25.04 0.52 -8.35
N LYS A 13 -25.44 0.52 -9.62
CA LYS A 13 -26.69 1.18 -10.07
C LYS A 13 -27.94 0.51 -9.50
N ASP A 14 -27.88 -0.78 -9.22
CA ASP A 14 -28.98 -1.53 -8.62
C ASP A 14 -29.04 -1.25 -7.10
N GLU A 15 -30.11 -0.57 -6.69
CA GLU A 15 -30.36 -0.17 -5.30
C GLU A 15 -30.50 -1.34 -4.32
N MET A 16 -30.76 -2.55 -4.82
CA MET A 16 -30.85 -3.74 -3.97
C MET A 16 -29.48 -4.18 -3.45
N ASN A 17 -28.39 -3.84 -4.15
CA ASN A 17 -27.03 -4.17 -3.71
C ASN A 17 -26.54 -3.12 -2.70
N LYS A 18 -26.43 -3.52 -1.44
CA LYS A 18 -25.95 -2.69 -0.32
C LYS A 18 -24.47 -2.91 -0.05
N ILE A 19 -23.99 -4.15 -0.14
CA ILE A 19 -22.60 -4.52 0.06
C ILE A 19 -22.08 -5.26 -1.18
N ILE A 20 -21.04 -4.73 -1.81
CA ILE A 20 -20.42 -5.31 -3.00
C ILE A 20 -19.01 -5.75 -2.65
N GLY A 21 -18.72 -7.04 -2.82
CA GLY A 21 -17.39 -7.60 -2.65
C GLY A 21 -16.60 -7.59 -3.95
N VAL A 22 -15.37 -7.06 -3.91
CA VAL A 22 -14.44 -7.09 -5.03
C VAL A 22 -13.18 -7.84 -4.62
N HIS A 23 -12.95 -9.02 -5.19
CA HIS A 23 -11.85 -9.90 -4.76
C HIS A 23 -10.91 -10.29 -5.89
N GLY A 24 -9.71 -10.73 -5.52
CA GLY A 24 -8.68 -11.20 -6.46
C GLY A 24 -7.29 -11.18 -5.83
N SER A 25 -6.31 -11.79 -6.46
CA SER A 25 -4.96 -11.97 -5.90
C SER A 25 -4.28 -10.67 -5.45
N GLY A 26 -3.31 -10.79 -4.54
CA GLY A 26 -2.42 -9.67 -4.16
C GLY A 26 -1.71 -9.10 -5.40
N GLY A 27 -1.60 -7.77 -5.51
CA GLY A 27 -0.96 -7.11 -6.65
C GLY A 27 -1.75 -7.12 -7.97
N ILE A 28 -3.00 -7.63 -8.00
CA ILE A 28 -3.87 -7.65 -9.21
C ILE A 28 -4.41 -6.27 -9.62
N GLY A 29 -4.28 -5.26 -8.76
CA GLY A 29 -4.68 -3.87 -9.06
C GLY A 29 -6.05 -3.43 -8.52
N LYS A 30 -6.61 -4.10 -7.51
CA LYS A 30 -7.91 -3.74 -6.89
C LYS A 30 -7.97 -2.29 -6.40
N THR A 31 -6.98 -1.84 -5.62
CA THR A 31 -6.90 -0.43 -5.16
C THR A 31 -6.87 0.55 -6.34
N SER A 32 -6.11 0.25 -7.39
CA SER A 32 -6.06 1.08 -8.60
C SER A 32 -7.40 1.10 -9.34
N LEU A 33 -8.11 -0.03 -9.35
CA LEU A 33 -9.46 -0.13 -9.90
C LEU A 33 -10.46 0.73 -9.10
N MET A 34 -10.43 0.66 -7.76
CA MET A 34 -11.32 1.48 -6.91
C MET A 34 -11.10 2.98 -7.12
N LYS A 35 -9.85 3.43 -7.28
CA LYS A 35 -9.57 4.84 -7.63
C LYS A 35 -10.22 5.26 -8.96
N GLN A 36 -10.37 4.35 -9.92
CA GLN A 36 -11.07 4.63 -11.18
C GLN A 36 -12.59 4.56 -11.00
N VAL A 37 -13.09 3.61 -10.20
CA VAL A 37 -14.52 3.52 -9.83
C VAL A 37 -14.99 4.81 -9.20
N VAL A 38 -14.26 5.37 -8.22
CA VAL A 38 -14.60 6.66 -7.58
C VAL A 38 -14.80 7.75 -8.64
N LYS A 39 -13.87 7.88 -9.59
CA LYS A 39 -13.94 8.89 -10.67
C LYS A 39 -15.10 8.65 -11.65
N GLN A 40 -15.56 7.41 -11.80
CA GLN A 40 -16.63 7.05 -12.74
C GLN A 40 -18.01 7.12 -12.07
N VAL A 41 -18.10 6.81 -10.78
CA VAL A 41 -19.31 6.96 -9.96
C VAL A 41 -19.81 8.40 -9.99
N ASP A 42 -18.90 9.38 -9.87
CA ASP A 42 -19.24 10.82 -9.95
C ASP A 42 -19.90 11.21 -11.27
N LYS A 43 -19.67 10.45 -12.35
CA LYS A 43 -20.19 10.73 -13.69
C LYS A 43 -21.49 9.99 -14.00
N GLU A 44 -21.70 8.82 -13.40
CA GLU A 44 -22.77 7.89 -13.82
C GLU A 44 -23.87 7.61 -12.80
N ILE A 45 -23.60 7.74 -11.49
CA ILE A 45 -24.55 7.40 -10.42
C ILE A 45 -24.86 8.61 -9.54
N HIS A 46 -23.83 9.40 -9.22
CA HIS A 46 -23.87 10.55 -8.32
C HIS A 46 -24.33 10.18 -6.89
N PHE A 47 -23.36 10.01 -5.98
CA PHE A 47 -23.61 9.98 -4.54
C PHE A 47 -23.31 11.35 -3.94
N ASP A 48 -23.99 11.71 -2.85
CA ASP A 48 -23.68 12.96 -2.13
C ASP A 48 -22.23 12.95 -1.61
N LYS A 49 -21.75 11.75 -1.25
CA LYS A 49 -20.41 11.49 -0.72
C LYS A 49 -19.87 10.14 -1.18
N VAL A 50 -18.59 10.10 -1.57
CA VAL A 50 -17.85 8.88 -1.91
C VAL A 50 -16.55 8.82 -1.11
N CYS A 51 -16.51 8.02 -0.06
CA CYS A 51 -15.35 7.88 0.82
C CYS A 51 -14.57 6.61 0.48
N LEU A 52 -13.26 6.71 0.26
CA LEU A 52 -12.36 5.56 0.13
C LEU A 52 -11.42 5.51 1.33
N VAL A 53 -11.45 4.41 2.07
CA VAL A 53 -10.69 4.20 3.30
C VAL A 53 -9.92 2.89 3.19
N ARG A 54 -8.64 2.92 3.55
CA ARG A 54 -7.81 1.72 3.53
C ARG A 54 -7.84 1.02 4.87
N VAL A 55 -8.06 -0.28 4.86
CA VAL A 55 -8.03 -1.13 6.04
C VAL A 55 -6.71 -1.89 6.08
N THR A 56 -6.08 -1.90 7.25
CA THR A 56 -4.83 -2.63 7.50
C THR A 56 -5.13 -4.08 7.90
N GLN A 57 -4.13 -4.97 7.78
CA GLN A 57 -4.26 -6.36 8.21
C GLN A 57 -4.70 -6.49 9.68
N THR A 58 -4.24 -5.59 10.55
CA THR A 58 -4.76 -5.37 11.90
C THR A 58 -5.59 -4.10 11.87
N PRO A 59 -6.93 -4.17 11.77
CA PRO A 59 -7.77 -2.98 11.67
C PRO A 59 -7.68 -2.11 12.93
N ASN A 60 -7.44 -0.82 12.74
CA ASN A 60 -7.56 0.19 13.79
C ASN A 60 -8.89 0.93 13.58
N LEU A 61 -9.90 0.62 14.39
CA LEU A 61 -11.24 1.19 14.25
C LEU A 61 -11.24 2.71 14.43
N THR A 62 -10.49 3.22 15.41
CA THR A 62 -10.32 4.66 15.66
C THR A 62 -9.80 5.37 14.42
N ARG A 63 -8.73 4.85 13.79
CA ARG A 63 -8.17 5.40 12.54
C ARG A 63 -9.18 5.38 11.39
N ILE A 64 -9.89 4.26 11.21
CA ILE A 64 -10.90 4.13 10.15
C ILE A 64 -12.00 5.19 10.36
N GLN A 65 -12.47 5.36 11.59
CA GLN A 65 -13.45 6.39 11.95
C GLN A 65 -12.94 7.81 11.68
N ASP A 66 -11.70 8.11 12.07
CA ASP A 66 -11.08 9.42 11.84
C ASP A 66 -10.92 9.73 10.35
N GLU A 67 -10.54 8.75 9.54
CA GLU A 67 -10.44 8.93 8.08
C GLU A 67 -11.79 9.23 7.44
N ILE A 68 -12.85 8.51 7.85
CA ILE A 68 -14.22 8.79 7.37
C ILE A 68 -14.69 10.17 7.87
N ALA A 69 -14.49 10.49 9.14
CA ALA A 69 -14.91 11.77 9.71
C ALA A 69 -14.24 12.97 9.04
N LYS A 70 -12.92 12.88 8.83
CA LYS A 70 -12.14 13.87 8.10
C LYS A 70 -12.65 14.05 6.67
N PHE A 71 -12.99 12.96 5.99
CA PHE A 71 -13.60 13.03 4.66
C PHE A 71 -14.98 13.73 4.67
N LEU A 72 -15.76 13.53 5.73
CA LEU A 72 -17.04 14.20 5.94
C LEU A 72 -16.91 15.65 6.43
N GLY A 73 -15.69 16.10 6.77
CA GLY A 73 -15.40 17.47 7.17
C GLY A 73 -15.64 17.75 8.65
N PHE A 74 -15.49 16.76 9.54
CA PHE A 74 -15.54 16.96 10.98
C PHE A 74 -14.46 16.13 11.71
N GLU A 75 -14.18 16.49 12.96
CA GLU A 75 -13.25 15.77 13.82
C GLU A 75 -14.04 14.91 14.82
N MET A 76 -13.55 13.70 15.08
CA MET A 76 -14.16 12.80 16.05
C MET A 76 -13.79 13.25 17.47
N GLU A 77 -14.77 13.30 18.36
CA GLU A 77 -14.56 13.60 19.78
C GLU A 77 -14.70 12.33 20.63
N GLY A 78 -13.79 12.17 21.60
CA GLY A 78 -13.81 11.10 22.59
C GLY A 78 -13.13 9.78 22.16
N ASP A 79 -12.80 8.98 23.16
CA ASP A 79 -11.99 7.76 23.02
C ASP A 79 -12.81 6.46 23.12
N GLY A 80 -14.10 6.58 23.46
CA GLY A 80 -14.98 5.42 23.60
C GLY A 80 -15.44 4.87 22.25
N GLU A 81 -15.09 3.62 21.94
CA GLU A 81 -15.45 2.95 20.68
C GLU A 81 -16.94 3.09 20.32
N TYR A 82 -17.84 2.87 21.29
CA TYR A 82 -19.29 2.96 21.08
C TYR A 82 -19.77 4.39 20.77
N GLN A 83 -19.27 5.40 21.50
CA GLN A 83 -19.64 6.79 21.29
C GLN A 83 -19.18 7.28 19.92
N ARG A 84 -17.96 6.89 19.52
CA ARG A 84 -17.40 7.19 18.20
C ARG A 84 -18.25 6.56 17.10
N ALA A 85 -18.57 5.27 17.21
CA ALA A 85 -19.41 4.58 16.24
C ALA A 85 -20.80 5.24 16.09
N ALA A 86 -21.45 5.59 17.21
CA ALA A 86 -22.74 6.27 17.20
C ALA A 86 -22.67 7.65 16.53
N THR A 87 -21.63 8.44 16.85
CA THR A 87 -21.39 9.77 16.26
C THR A 87 -21.20 9.67 14.75
N LEU A 88 -20.35 8.74 14.30
CA LEU A 88 -20.11 8.53 12.88
C LEU A 88 -21.38 8.09 12.15
N SER A 89 -22.14 7.16 12.75
CA SER A 89 -23.41 6.68 12.18
C SER A 89 -24.42 7.81 11.99
N GLN A 90 -24.57 8.69 12.97
CA GLN A 90 -25.44 9.87 12.87
C GLN A 90 -25.00 10.81 11.74
N ARG A 91 -23.69 11.04 11.59
CA ARG A 91 -23.15 11.89 10.53
C ARG A 91 -23.30 11.28 9.14
N LEU A 92 -23.15 9.97 9.00
CA LEU A 92 -23.37 9.26 7.75
C LEU A 92 -24.84 9.32 7.33
N LYS A 93 -25.77 9.10 8.28
CA LYS A 93 -27.24 9.17 8.06
C LYS A 93 -27.77 10.56 7.69
N HIS A 94 -26.95 11.61 7.81
CA HIS A 94 -27.32 12.95 7.37
C HIS A 94 -27.33 13.10 5.84
N TRP A 95 -26.56 12.27 5.13
CA TRP A 95 -26.50 12.26 3.68
C TRP A 95 -27.57 11.34 3.11
N SER A 96 -28.18 11.71 1.97
CA SER A 96 -29.23 10.89 1.35
C SER A 96 -28.63 9.66 0.68
N THR A 97 -27.48 9.84 0.03
CA THR A 97 -26.72 8.76 -0.64
C THR A 97 -25.24 8.87 -0.33
N ILE A 98 -24.65 7.77 0.13
CA ILE A 98 -23.22 7.71 0.43
C ILE A 98 -22.64 6.37 -0.02
N LEU A 99 -21.45 6.43 -0.62
CA LEU A 99 -20.66 5.27 -0.98
C LEU A 99 -19.42 5.22 -0.08
N ILE A 100 -19.25 4.12 0.64
CA ILE A 100 -18.04 3.85 1.44
C ILE A 100 -17.30 2.68 0.81
N ILE A 101 -16.04 2.93 0.44
CA ILE A 101 -15.15 1.92 -0.13
C ILE A 101 -14.13 1.54 0.95
N LEU A 102 -14.21 0.31 1.45
CA LEU A 102 -13.25 -0.27 2.40
C LEU A 102 -12.24 -1.10 1.62
N ASP A 103 -11.07 -0.52 1.40
CA ASP A 103 -10.02 -1.11 0.57
C ASP A 103 -9.09 -2.02 1.40
N ASP A 104 -8.78 -3.20 0.85
CA ASP A 104 -7.87 -4.23 1.38
C ASP A 104 -8.29 -4.85 2.73
N LEU A 105 -9.53 -5.34 2.83
CA LEU A 105 -9.96 -6.14 3.98
C LEU A 105 -9.25 -7.51 4.01
N TRP A 106 -8.69 -7.85 5.18
CA TRP A 106 -8.06 -9.15 5.44
C TRP A 106 -8.96 -10.15 6.18
N GLU A 107 -9.92 -9.66 6.96
CA GLU A 107 -10.88 -10.44 7.76
C GLU A 107 -12.23 -9.70 7.81
N LYS A 108 -13.26 -10.33 8.41
CA LYS A 108 -14.57 -9.68 8.65
C LYS A 108 -14.40 -8.41 9.49
N LEU A 109 -14.97 -7.31 9.03
CA LEU A 109 -15.04 -6.05 9.76
C LEU A 109 -16.49 -5.79 10.20
N ASP A 110 -16.69 -5.52 11.48
CA ASP A 110 -18.00 -5.17 12.03
C ASP A 110 -18.34 -3.71 11.70
N LEU A 111 -19.17 -3.51 10.66
CA LEU A 111 -19.58 -2.18 10.21
C LEU A 111 -20.29 -1.37 11.31
N ALA A 112 -21.05 -2.02 12.18
CA ALA A 112 -21.75 -1.36 13.27
C ALA A 112 -20.77 -0.83 14.33
N LYS A 113 -19.71 -1.59 14.65
CA LYS A 113 -18.62 -1.10 15.53
C LYS A 113 -17.81 0.03 14.91
N VAL A 114 -17.67 0.06 13.58
CA VAL A 114 -17.08 1.21 12.89
C VAL A 114 -18.01 2.42 12.98
N GLY A 115 -19.33 2.19 12.92
CA GLY A 115 -20.35 3.23 12.84
C GLY A 115 -20.88 3.45 11.42
N ILE A 116 -20.63 2.50 10.50
CA ILE A 116 -21.14 2.53 9.13
C ILE A 116 -22.55 1.91 9.13
N PRO A 117 -23.61 2.68 8.84
CA PRO A 117 -24.96 2.14 8.73
C PRO A 117 -25.11 1.40 7.39
N TYR A 118 -25.88 0.31 7.37
CA TYR A 118 -26.17 -0.43 6.14
C TYR A 118 -27.56 -1.06 6.20
N GLY A 119 -28.10 -1.47 5.03
CA GLY A 119 -29.42 -2.07 4.94
C GLY A 119 -30.55 -1.10 5.29
N GLU A 120 -31.48 -1.53 6.15
CA GLU A 120 -32.65 -0.73 6.53
C GLU A 120 -32.30 0.49 7.41
N GLU A 121 -31.14 0.48 8.08
CA GLU A 121 -30.70 1.64 8.85
C GLU A 121 -30.37 2.87 7.98
N HIS A 122 -30.00 2.65 6.73
CA HIS A 122 -29.73 3.71 5.76
C HIS A 122 -29.82 3.16 4.32
N LYS A 123 -30.98 3.30 3.69
CA LYS A 123 -31.24 2.73 2.35
C LYS A 123 -30.32 3.27 1.24
N GLY A 124 -29.87 4.53 1.36
CA GLY A 124 -28.92 5.17 0.45
C GLY A 124 -27.44 4.97 0.78
N CYS A 125 -27.09 4.24 1.85
CA CYS A 125 -25.69 3.88 2.12
C CYS A 125 -25.33 2.60 1.34
N ARG A 126 -24.26 2.67 0.56
CA ARG A 126 -23.67 1.51 -0.13
C ARG A 126 -22.23 1.33 0.31
N VAL A 127 -21.81 0.07 0.43
CA VAL A 127 -20.45 -0.32 0.81
C VAL A 127 -19.85 -1.15 -0.30
N VAL A 128 -18.66 -0.77 -0.76
CA VAL A 128 -17.81 -1.64 -1.58
C VAL A 128 -16.64 -2.06 -0.74
N ILE A 129 -16.36 -3.35 -0.68
CA ILE A 129 -15.18 -3.88 -0.02
C ILE A 129 -14.24 -4.46 -1.07
N THR A 130 -12.93 -4.31 -0.85
CA THR A 130 -11.95 -5.08 -1.62
C THR A 130 -11.21 -6.05 -0.73
N SER A 131 -10.92 -7.26 -1.23
CA SER A 131 -10.13 -8.24 -0.49
C SER A 131 -9.26 -9.10 -1.40
N ARG A 132 -8.23 -9.71 -0.82
CA ARG A 132 -7.48 -10.80 -1.47
C ARG A 132 -8.28 -12.10 -1.51
N PHE A 133 -9.22 -12.26 -0.57
CA PHE A 133 -9.90 -13.52 -0.32
C PHE A 133 -11.40 -13.38 -0.57
N GLU A 134 -11.95 -14.25 -1.39
CA GLU A 134 -13.41 -14.30 -1.62
C GLU A 134 -14.18 -14.59 -0.32
N ASP A 135 -13.61 -15.44 0.54
CA ASP A 135 -14.17 -15.78 1.84
C ASP A 135 -14.42 -14.54 2.73
N VAL A 136 -13.54 -13.53 2.67
CA VAL A 136 -13.76 -12.27 3.40
C VAL A 136 -14.99 -11.54 2.87
N CYS A 137 -15.23 -11.56 1.55
CA CYS A 137 -16.42 -10.94 0.98
C CYS A 137 -17.69 -11.69 1.42
N ASN A 138 -17.64 -13.03 1.43
CA ASN A 138 -18.73 -13.85 1.92
C ASN A 138 -19.02 -13.62 3.42
N LYS A 139 -17.98 -13.51 4.25
CA LYS A 139 -18.11 -13.20 5.69
C LYS A 139 -18.70 -11.81 5.96
N MET A 140 -18.49 -10.87 5.04
CA MET A 140 -19.10 -9.54 5.04
C MET A 140 -20.53 -9.54 4.49
N GLU A 141 -21.06 -10.72 4.10
CA GLU A 141 -22.44 -10.89 3.63
C GLU A 141 -22.74 -10.00 2.41
N SER A 142 -21.76 -9.87 1.51
CA SER A 142 -21.91 -9.11 0.28
C SER A 142 -23.03 -9.66 -0.61
N ASP A 143 -23.88 -8.77 -1.12
CA ASP A 143 -24.98 -9.10 -2.05
C ASP A 143 -24.42 -9.60 -3.39
N LYS A 144 -23.28 -9.03 -3.82
CA LYS A 144 -22.61 -9.42 -5.05
C LYS A 144 -21.10 -9.43 -4.91
N ASN A 145 -20.50 -10.54 -5.34
CA ASN A 145 -19.06 -10.68 -5.48
C ASN A 145 -18.61 -10.54 -6.93
N ILE A 146 -17.58 -9.72 -7.14
CA ILE A 146 -16.94 -9.48 -8.42
C ILE A 146 -15.48 -9.89 -8.31
N GLN A 147 -15.11 -10.95 -9.03
CA GLN A 147 -13.72 -11.36 -9.14
C GLN A 147 -12.99 -10.48 -10.17
N ILE A 148 -11.84 -9.95 -9.78
CA ILE A 148 -10.96 -9.25 -10.70
C ILE A 148 -10.13 -10.28 -11.46
N GLU A 149 -10.40 -10.33 -12.76
CA GLU A 149 -9.67 -11.17 -13.71
C GLU A 149 -8.25 -10.66 -13.96
N GLU A 150 -7.39 -11.59 -14.35
CA GLU A 150 -6.02 -11.33 -14.75
C GLU A 150 -5.98 -10.49 -16.04
N LEU A 151 -4.92 -9.68 -16.19
CA LEU A 151 -4.70 -8.95 -17.43
C LEU A 151 -4.42 -9.92 -18.58
N SER A 152 -4.99 -9.62 -19.75
CA SER A 152 -4.65 -10.32 -20.98
C SER A 152 -3.15 -10.20 -21.27
N GLU A 153 -2.59 -11.14 -22.05
CA GLU A 153 -1.18 -11.08 -22.45
C GLU A 153 -0.83 -9.76 -23.15
N GLN A 154 -1.72 -9.27 -24.01
CA GLN A 154 -1.59 -7.98 -24.69
C GLN A 154 -1.57 -6.81 -23.70
N ASP A 155 -2.47 -6.80 -22.70
CA ASP A 155 -2.50 -5.75 -21.68
C ASP A 155 -1.27 -5.80 -20.77
N ARG A 156 -0.77 -6.99 -20.44
CA ARG A 156 0.46 -7.17 -19.65
C ARG A 156 1.69 -6.67 -20.41
N LEU A 157 1.82 -7.00 -21.69
CA LEU A 157 2.88 -6.51 -22.55
C LEU A 157 2.84 -4.99 -22.68
N LYS A 158 1.65 -4.42 -22.91
CA LYS A 158 1.44 -2.98 -22.96
C LYS A 158 1.82 -2.30 -21.66
N LEU A 159 1.41 -2.86 -20.51
CA LEU A 159 1.79 -2.35 -19.19
C LEU A 159 3.31 -2.36 -18.99
N PHE A 160 3.98 -3.45 -19.36
CA PHE A 160 5.44 -3.53 -19.28
C PHE A 160 6.12 -2.45 -20.11
N LYS A 161 5.76 -2.31 -21.40
CA LYS A 161 6.35 -1.29 -22.28
C LYS A 161 6.23 0.11 -21.71
N ILE A 162 5.04 0.47 -21.20
CA ILE A 162 4.80 1.76 -20.55
C ILE A 162 5.73 1.96 -19.35
N LYS A 163 5.91 0.93 -18.52
CA LYS A 163 6.73 1.02 -17.31
C LYS A 163 8.22 1.00 -17.59
N ALA A 164 8.67 0.22 -18.56
CA ALA A 164 10.05 0.18 -19.05
C ALA A 164 10.45 1.40 -19.91
N GLY A 165 9.49 2.26 -20.28
CA GLY A 165 9.76 3.44 -21.11
C GLY A 165 10.06 3.08 -22.57
N LEU A 166 9.49 1.98 -23.05
CA LEU A 166 9.69 1.49 -24.41
C LEU A 166 8.71 2.17 -25.37
N PRO A 167 9.12 2.41 -26.63
CA PRO A 167 8.22 2.92 -27.65
C PRO A 167 7.10 1.92 -27.94
N ASP A 168 5.94 2.44 -28.35
CA ASP A 168 4.81 1.63 -28.81
C ASP A 168 5.08 1.09 -30.23
N SER A 169 6.01 0.13 -30.29
CA SER A 169 6.44 -0.55 -31.51
C SER A 169 6.73 -2.02 -31.19
N ASN A 170 6.78 -2.84 -32.23
CA ASN A 170 6.97 -4.28 -32.07
C ASN A 170 8.45 -4.67 -31.95
N ALA A 171 9.37 -3.70 -32.02
CA ALA A 171 10.82 -3.93 -32.00
C ALA A 171 11.30 -4.66 -30.72
N PHE A 172 10.54 -4.55 -29.63
CA PHE A 172 10.88 -5.10 -28.32
C PHE A 172 9.97 -6.25 -27.89
N ASP A 173 9.00 -6.66 -28.72
CA ASP A 173 7.92 -7.58 -28.31
C ASP A 173 8.46 -8.89 -27.80
N ARG A 174 9.28 -9.59 -28.58
CA ARG A 174 9.81 -10.91 -28.19
C ARG A 174 10.57 -10.89 -26.87
N ALA A 175 11.38 -9.86 -26.62
CA ALA A 175 12.12 -9.74 -25.37
C ALA A 175 11.20 -9.35 -24.20
N SER A 176 10.25 -8.46 -24.46
CA SER A 176 9.27 -8.00 -23.47
C SER A 176 8.30 -9.11 -23.07
N GLU A 177 7.88 -9.95 -24.02
CA GLU A 177 7.05 -11.13 -23.81
C GLU A 177 7.74 -12.11 -22.86
N GLU A 178 9.03 -12.37 -23.05
CA GLU A 178 9.78 -13.27 -22.19
C GLU A 178 9.89 -12.72 -20.75
N VAL A 179 10.17 -11.44 -20.60
CA VAL A 179 10.19 -10.77 -19.27
C VAL A 179 8.81 -10.82 -18.62
N VAL A 180 7.74 -10.49 -19.35
CA VAL A 180 6.36 -10.49 -18.84
C VAL A 180 5.92 -11.90 -18.44
N ARG A 181 6.30 -12.91 -19.22
CA ARG A 181 6.04 -14.32 -18.91
C ARG A 181 6.69 -14.70 -17.58
N GLN A 182 7.90 -14.21 -17.31
CA GLN A 182 8.61 -14.45 -16.06
C GLN A 182 8.04 -13.65 -14.87
N CYS A 183 7.44 -12.48 -15.09
CA CYS A 183 6.73 -11.71 -14.06
C CYS A 183 5.40 -12.35 -13.62
N GLY A 184 5.00 -13.46 -14.27
CA GLY A 184 3.74 -14.12 -14.02
C GLY A 184 2.54 -13.26 -14.43
N LYS A 185 1.41 -13.46 -13.75
CA LYS A 185 0.14 -12.82 -14.11
C LYS A 185 -0.24 -11.63 -13.21
N LEU A 186 0.75 -11.09 -12.49
CA LEU A 186 0.55 -10.03 -11.50
C LEU A 186 1.00 -8.67 -12.06
N PRO A 187 0.10 -7.70 -12.25
CA PRO A 187 0.42 -6.34 -12.68
C PRO A 187 1.51 -5.68 -11.83
N ASN A 188 1.50 -5.86 -10.50
CA ASN A 188 2.52 -5.27 -9.62
C ASN A 188 3.94 -5.76 -9.95
N ALA A 189 4.12 -7.07 -10.20
CA ALA A 189 5.42 -7.63 -10.57
C ALA A 189 5.94 -7.01 -11.89
N ILE A 190 5.06 -6.90 -12.89
CA ILE A 190 5.38 -6.27 -14.19
C ILE A 190 5.79 -4.81 -14.02
N VAL A 191 5.10 -4.06 -13.16
CA VAL A 191 5.40 -2.65 -12.88
C VAL A 191 6.79 -2.50 -12.26
N ILE A 192 7.14 -3.35 -11.29
CA ILE A 192 8.44 -3.32 -10.62
C ILE A 192 9.57 -3.67 -11.60
N VAL A 193 9.44 -4.77 -12.33
CA VAL A 193 10.46 -5.18 -13.31
C VAL A 193 10.60 -4.17 -14.44
N GLY A 194 9.49 -3.63 -14.93
CA GLY A 194 9.51 -2.55 -15.91
C GLY A 194 10.27 -1.32 -15.39
N GLY A 195 10.14 -0.98 -14.11
CA GLY A 195 10.91 0.11 -13.50
C GLY A 195 12.40 -0.19 -13.41
N ALA A 196 12.76 -1.38 -12.93
CA ALA A 196 14.14 -1.81 -12.82
C ALA A 196 14.85 -1.84 -14.19
N LEU A 197 14.17 -2.35 -15.22
CA LEU A 197 14.73 -2.49 -16.57
C LEU A 197 14.60 -1.22 -17.43
N ARG A 198 14.05 -0.14 -16.87
CA ARG A 198 13.85 1.11 -17.59
C ARG A 198 15.18 1.66 -18.12
N ASN A 199 15.18 2.07 -19.38
CA ASN A 199 16.34 2.61 -20.11
C ASN A 199 17.55 1.65 -20.19
N LYS A 200 17.40 0.36 -19.87
CA LYS A 200 18.45 -0.64 -20.02
C LYS A 200 18.39 -1.32 -21.39
N PRO A 201 19.53 -1.72 -21.96
CA PRO A 201 19.53 -2.49 -23.20
C PRO A 201 18.89 -3.86 -22.98
N VAL A 202 18.15 -4.34 -23.98
CA VAL A 202 17.41 -5.62 -23.95
C VAL A 202 18.27 -6.81 -23.50
N LYS A 203 19.55 -6.81 -23.88
CA LYS A 203 20.50 -7.87 -23.51
C LYS A 203 20.59 -8.05 -21.98
N GLU A 204 20.52 -6.96 -21.22
CA GLU A 204 20.63 -6.99 -19.76
C GLU A 204 19.37 -7.52 -19.06
N TRP A 205 18.21 -7.54 -19.74
CA TRP A 205 16.94 -7.89 -19.10
C TRP A 205 16.88 -9.37 -18.71
N ASN A 206 17.15 -10.26 -19.67
CA ASN A 206 17.11 -11.70 -19.44
C ASN A 206 18.22 -12.14 -18.49
N ASP A 207 19.41 -11.54 -18.60
CA ASP A 207 20.53 -11.84 -17.72
C ASP A 207 20.22 -11.43 -16.27
N ALA A 208 19.56 -10.28 -16.06
CA ALA A 208 19.17 -9.83 -14.73
C ALA A 208 18.15 -10.77 -14.06
N ILE A 209 17.08 -11.14 -14.77
CA ILE A 209 16.05 -12.03 -14.17
C ILE A 209 16.58 -13.44 -13.97
N LYS A 210 17.37 -13.95 -14.92
CA LYS A 210 18.00 -15.27 -14.79
C LYS A 210 18.96 -15.32 -13.61
N LYS A 211 19.83 -14.30 -13.47
CA LYS A 211 20.76 -14.21 -12.34
C LYS A 211 20.03 -14.26 -11.00
N GLU A 212 18.95 -13.48 -10.86
CA GLU A 212 18.18 -13.41 -9.61
C GLU A 212 17.48 -14.74 -9.29
N ARG A 213 17.03 -15.46 -10.33
CA ARG A 213 16.43 -16.77 -10.18
C ARG A 213 17.47 -17.82 -9.77
N ASP A 214 18.62 -17.80 -10.42
CA ASP A 214 19.72 -18.75 -10.18
C ASP A 214 20.36 -18.55 -8.80
N SER A 215 20.31 -17.34 -8.21
CA SER A 215 20.72 -17.12 -6.82
C SER A 215 19.81 -17.76 -5.78
N GLY A 216 18.62 -18.23 -6.17
CA GLY A 216 17.63 -18.81 -5.29
C GLY A 216 16.86 -17.73 -4.52
N THR A 217 15.53 -17.76 -4.62
CA THR A 217 14.67 -16.85 -3.88
C THR A 217 14.34 -17.43 -2.51
N ILE A 218 14.63 -16.69 -1.43
CA ILE A 218 14.18 -17.10 -0.10
C ILE A 218 12.67 -16.81 0.00
N PRO A 219 11.83 -17.80 0.36
CA PRO A 219 10.40 -17.59 0.47
C PRO A 219 10.07 -16.50 1.50
N VAL A 220 9.23 -15.54 1.10
CA VAL A 220 8.63 -14.56 2.01
C VAL A 220 7.17 -14.94 2.25
N GLU A 221 6.79 -15.12 3.51
CA GLU A 221 5.46 -15.61 3.88
C GLU A 221 4.33 -14.77 3.27
N GLY A 222 3.38 -15.44 2.61
CA GLY A 222 2.22 -14.81 1.99
C GLY A 222 2.51 -13.99 0.74
N ILE A 223 3.75 -14.00 0.22
CA ILE A 223 4.15 -13.31 -1.01
C ILE A 223 4.50 -14.33 -2.10
N PRO A 224 3.93 -14.21 -3.32
CA PRO A 224 4.32 -15.07 -4.43
C PRO A 224 5.81 -14.94 -4.75
N GLU A 225 6.49 -16.07 -5.01
CA GLU A 225 7.94 -16.13 -5.33
C GLU A 225 8.32 -15.13 -6.43
N VAL A 226 7.51 -15.04 -7.48
CA VAL A 226 7.72 -14.09 -8.58
C VAL A 226 7.74 -12.63 -8.12
N VAL A 227 6.94 -12.26 -7.11
CA VAL A 227 6.93 -10.90 -6.57
C VAL A 227 8.21 -10.67 -5.76
N VAL A 228 8.65 -11.64 -4.96
CA VAL A 228 9.93 -11.56 -4.24
C VAL A 228 11.07 -11.33 -5.22
N LEU A 229 11.17 -12.18 -6.26
CA LEU A 229 12.15 -12.06 -7.33
C LEU A 229 12.16 -10.66 -7.97
N CYS A 230 10.98 -10.17 -8.37
CA CYS A 230 10.84 -8.89 -9.04
C CYS A 230 11.25 -7.72 -8.12
N VAL A 231 10.85 -7.77 -6.85
CA VAL A 231 11.22 -6.74 -5.86
C VAL A 231 12.72 -6.76 -5.58
N THR A 232 13.32 -7.93 -5.37
CA THR A 232 14.77 -8.04 -5.12
C THR A 232 15.56 -7.53 -6.31
N LEU A 233 15.18 -7.91 -7.54
CA LEU A 233 15.81 -7.39 -8.76
C LEU A 233 15.71 -5.87 -8.87
N GLY A 234 14.57 -5.27 -8.52
CA GLY A 234 14.42 -3.82 -8.51
C GLY A 234 15.25 -3.16 -7.41
N TYR A 235 15.31 -3.79 -6.24
CA TYR A 235 16.01 -3.28 -5.06
C TYR A 235 17.52 -3.29 -5.25
N ASP A 236 18.08 -4.37 -5.79
CA ASP A 236 19.53 -4.53 -5.99
C ASP A 236 20.11 -3.53 -7.00
N GLN A 237 19.28 -3.00 -7.87
CA GLN A 237 19.66 -2.00 -8.86
C GLN A 237 19.67 -0.57 -8.32
N LEU A 238 19.12 -0.35 -7.13
CA LEU A 238 19.15 0.96 -6.47
C LEU A 238 20.55 1.26 -5.92
N LYS A 239 20.89 2.54 -5.84
CA LYS A 239 22.02 3.02 -5.04
C LYS A 239 21.75 2.84 -3.55
N GLU A 240 22.82 2.83 -2.76
CA GLU A 240 22.74 2.56 -1.32
C GLU A 240 21.90 3.60 -0.56
N GLU A 241 21.91 4.87 -0.97
CA GLU A 241 21.08 5.91 -0.38
C GLU A 241 19.59 5.66 -0.63
N ALA A 242 19.24 5.21 -1.84
CA ALA A 242 17.87 4.86 -2.21
C ALA A 242 17.40 3.59 -1.49
N LYS A 243 18.25 2.57 -1.39
CA LYS A 243 18.00 1.39 -0.55
C LYS A 243 17.72 1.77 0.89
N SER A 244 18.58 2.61 1.49
CA SER A 244 18.43 3.07 2.87
C SER A 244 17.11 3.83 3.08
N CYS A 245 16.73 4.72 2.15
CA CYS A 245 15.45 5.44 2.22
C CYS A 245 14.24 4.52 2.10
N LEU A 246 14.31 3.48 1.26
CA LEU A 246 13.24 2.50 1.13
C LEU A 246 13.08 1.65 2.40
N GLN A 247 14.20 1.23 3.00
CA GLN A 247 14.22 0.54 4.29
C GLN A 247 13.67 1.42 5.41
N PHE A 248 14.09 2.68 5.49
CA PHE A 248 13.55 3.64 6.47
C PHE A 248 12.05 3.83 6.31
N SER A 249 11.57 3.95 5.08
CA SER A 249 10.12 4.04 4.79
C SER A 249 9.35 2.80 5.25
N CYS A 250 10.01 1.64 5.37
CA CYS A 250 9.43 0.44 5.93
C CYS A 250 9.25 0.49 7.47
N LEU A 251 9.77 1.49 8.19
CA LEU A 251 9.58 1.64 9.64
C LEU A 251 8.17 2.11 10.02
N PHE A 252 7.57 2.98 9.21
CA PHE A 252 6.24 3.54 9.48
C PHE A 252 5.12 2.50 9.32
N PRO A 253 3.90 2.67 9.85
CA PRO A 253 2.80 1.71 9.65
C PRO A 253 2.49 1.41 8.17
N ALA A 254 1.78 0.31 7.90
CA ALA A 254 1.24 0.06 6.56
C ALA A 254 0.34 1.24 6.14
N TYR A 255 0.37 1.59 4.85
CA TYR A 255 -0.32 2.75 4.28
C TYR A 255 0.11 4.13 4.82
N TYR A 256 1.16 4.23 5.62
CA TYR A 256 1.72 5.52 5.99
C TYR A 256 2.28 6.26 4.77
N HIS A 257 2.07 7.57 4.77
CA HIS A 257 2.50 8.47 3.72
C HIS A 257 3.77 9.18 4.19
N VAL A 258 4.93 8.65 3.80
CA VAL A 258 6.23 9.20 4.16
C VAL A 258 6.44 10.50 3.41
N SER A 259 6.64 11.59 4.13
CA SER A 259 6.93 12.90 3.58
C SER A 259 8.37 13.00 3.08
N ARG A 260 8.62 13.97 2.21
CA ARG A 260 9.96 14.32 1.77
C ARG A 260 10.84 14.74 2.95
N GLU A 261 10.28 15.49 3.89
CA GLU A 261 10.96 16.00 5.08
C GLU A 261 11.46 14.84 5.96
N GLU A 262 10.65 13.80 6.17
CA GLU A 262 11.05 12.61 6.91
C GLU A 262 12.22 11.88 6.24
N LEU A 263 12.22 11.79 4.89
CA LEU A 263 13.35 11.21 4.16
C LEU A 263 14.62 12.06 4.30
N VAL A 264 14.50 13.39 4.28
CA VAL A 264 15.64 14.30 4.50
C VAL A 264 16.21 14.15 5.90
N ILE A 265 15.36 14.08 6.93
CA ILE A 265 15.78 13.83 8.31
C ILE A 265 16.52 12.49 8.40
N HIS A 266 15.99 11.44 7.77
CA HIS A 266 16.66 10.15 7.68
C HIS A 266 18.04 10.27 7.03
N GLY A 267 18.14 10.98 5.90
CA GLY A 267 19.40 11.22 5.20
C GLY A 267 20.46 11.91 6.05
N LEU A 268 20.05 12.81 6.95
CA LEU A 268 20.93 13.48 7.90
C LEU A 268 21.38 12.54 9.03
N VAL A 269 20.45 11.82 9.65
CA VAL A 269 20.72 10.90 10.78
C VAL A 269 21.66 9.77 10.35
N ASP A 270 21.37 9.14 9.22
CA ASP A 270 22.17 8.04 8.68
C ASP A 270 23.40 8.52 7.89
N LYS A 271 23.60 9.83 7.75
CA LYS A 271 24.71 10.44 7.01
C LYS A 271 24.84 9.90 5.58
N LEU A 272 23.71 9.78 4.88
CA LEU A 272 23.64 9.17 3.55
C LEU A 272 24.41 9.95 2.48
N PHE A 273 24.69 11.23 2.71
CA PHE A 273 25.32 12.11 1.73
C PHE A 273 26.65 12.67 2.28
N PRO A 274 27.71 11.85 2.31
CA PRO A 274 29.02 12.35 2.72
C PRO A 274 29.45 13.50 1.80
N GLY A 275 29.90 14.61 2.41
CA GLY A 275 30.31 15.82 1.70
C GLY A 275 29.20 16.81 1.37
N ALA A 276 27.95 16.58 1.82
CA ALA A 276 26.96 17.65 1.84
C ALA A 276 27.24 18.60 3.03
N GLU A 277 27.45 19.88 2.76
CA GLU A 277 27.83 20.89 3.78
C GLU A 277 26.64 21.74 4.25
N SER A 278 25.49 21.63 3.57
CA SER A 278 24.28 22.39 3.91
C SER A 278 23.01 21.53 3.84
N LEU A 279 21.95 21.99 4.52
CA LEU A 279 20.63 21.37 4.45
C LEU A 279 20.07 21.39 3.01
N GLU A 280 20.34 22.45 2.26
CA GLU A 280 19.91 22.60 0.88
C GLU A 280 20.52 21.53 -0.04
N GLU A 281 21.81 21.23 0.14
CA GLU A 281 22.48 20.17 -0.61
C GLU A 281 21.91 18.79 -0.30
N VAL A 282 21.61 18.51 0.97
CA VAL A 282 20.93 17.26 1.38
C VAL A 282 19.55 17.18 0.75
N TRP A 283 18.81 18.29 0.73
CA TRP A 283 17.49 18.39 0.09
C TRP A 283 17.56 18.03 -1.40
N ASN A 284 18.50 18.62 -2.14
CA ASN A 284 18.68 18.39 -3.58
C ASN A 284 19.15 16.96 -3.90
N LYS A 285 20.03 16.40 -3.07
CA LYS A 285 20.45 14.99 -3.20
C LYS A 285 19.29 14.04 -2.90
N MET A 286 18.46 14.35 -1.90
CA MET A 286 17.26 13.58 -1.60
C MET A 286 16.25 13.61 -2.77
N ASP A 287 16.11 14.73 -3.48
CA ASP A 287 15.28 14.76 -4.71
C ASP A 287 15.76 13.76 -5.75
N SER A 288 17.07 13.61 -5.91
CA SER A 288 17.65 12.63 -6.83
C SER A 288 17.36 11.20 -6.37
N VAL A 289 17.45 10.92 -5.07
CA VAL A 289 17.10 9.63 -4.47
C VAL A 289 15.62 9.30 -4.69
N VAL A 290 14.73 10.26 -4.42
CA VAL A 290 13.29 10.11 -4.62
C VAL A 290 12.97 9.90 -6.10
N ALA A 291 13.63 10.62 -7.02
CA ALA A 291 13.46 10.43 -8.46
C ALA A 291 13.87 9.02 -8.90
N GLU A 292 14.98 8.50 -8.36
CA GLU A 292 15.43 7.13 -8.61
C GLU A 292 14.40 6.09 -8.12
N LEU A 293 13.93 6.23 -6.88
CA LEU A 293 12.91 5.35 -6.30
C LEU A 293 11.57 5.39 -7.06
N LYS A 294 11.16 6.55 -7.56
CA LYS A 294 10.00 6.69 -8.45
C LYS A 294 10.23 5.99 -9.78
N SER A 295 11.44 6.11 -10.35
CA SER A 295 11.78 5.51 -11.64
C SER A 295 11.81 3.97 -11.60
N SER A 296 12.20 3.40 -10.46
CA SER A 296 12.21 1.94 -10.23
C SER A 296 10.83 1.34 -9.95
N ASN A 297 9.80 2.19 -9.78
CA ASN A 297 8.44 1.81 -9.37
C ASN A 297 8.35 1.08 -8.01
N LEU A 298 9.40 1.10 -7.18
CA LEU A 298 9.35 0.57 -5.81
C LEU A 298 8.72 1.56 -4.82
N LEU A 299 8.72 2.84 -5.17
CA LEU A 299 8.05 3.91 -4.43
C LEU A 299 6.89 4.47 -5.26
N LEU A 300 5.71 4.48 -4.65
CA LEU A 300 4.49 5.02 -5.23
C LEU A 300 4.31 6.47 -4.77
N VAL A 301 4.06 7.36 -5.72
CA VAL A 301 3.67 8.75 -5.43
C VAL A 301 2.24 8.77 -4.93
N ASP A 302 1.98 9.52 -3.88
CA ASP A 302 0.64 9.72 -3.38
C ASP A 302 -0.10 10.85 -4.12
N ASP A 303 -1.41 10.96 -3.89
CA ASP A 303 -2.25 12.00 -4.47
C ASP A 303 -1.87 13.41 -3.91
N LYS A 304 -1.15 13.47 -2.78
CA LYS A 304 -0.54 14.70 -2.25
C LYS A 304 0.93 14.81 -2.66
N GLU A 305 1.28 15.94 -3.25
CA GLU A 305 2.66 16.26 -3.60
C GLU A 305 3.57 16.24 -2.36
N GLY A 306 4.77 15.68 -2.50
CA GLY A 306 5.73 15.54 -1.39
C GLY A 306 5.53 14.31 -0.50
N TYR A 307 4.51 13.48 -0.74
CA TYR A 307 4.25 12.26 0.03
C TYR A 307 4.39 10.98 -0.79
N TYR A 308 4.91 9.94 -0.14
CA TYR A 308 5.31 8.69 -0.77
C TYR A 308 4.82 7.47 0.02
N ARG A 309 4.61 6.36 -0.68
CA ARG A 309 4.23 5.08 -0.06
C ARG A 309 4.87 3.90 -0.78
N ILE A 310 4.97 2.77 -0.09
CA ILE A 310 5.43 1.50 -0.68
C ILE A 310 4.21 0.57 -0.80
N HIS A 311 4.15 -0.22 -1.87
CA HIS A 311 3.15 -1.28 -1.98
C HIS A 311 3.38 -2.36 -0.91
N ASP A 312 2.31 -2.88 -0.29
CA ASP A 312 2.41 -3.81 0.84
C ASP A 312 3.29 -5.04 0.59
N ASP A 313 3.13 -5.70 -0.57
CA ASP A 313 3.95 -6.87 -0.90
C ASP A 313 5.43 -6.49 -1.09
N THR A 314 5.71 -5.36 -1.75
CA THR A 314 7.06 -4.80 -1.88
C THR A 314 7.64 -4.51 -0.50
N ARG A 315 6.88 -3.86 0.37
CA ARG A 315 7.26 -3.53 1.73
C ARG A 315 7.64 -4.77 2.54
N LYS A 316 6.90 -5.87 2.44
CA LYS A 316 7.24 -7.14 3.11
C LYS A 316 8.58 -7.69 2.62
N VAL A 317 8.84 -7.65 1.32
CA VAL A 317 10.12 -8.09 0.75
C VAL A 317 11.25 -7.16 1.19
N ILE A 318 11.07 -5.83 1.16
CA ILE A 318 12.10 -4.88 1.63
C ILE A 318 12.41 -5.07 3.12
N LYS A 319 11.39 -5.28 3.97
CA LYS A 319 11.61 -5.61 5.38
C LYS A 319 12.43 -6.90 5.54
N PHE A 320 12.16 -7.91 4.72
CA PHE A 320 12.92 -9.16 4.73
C PHE A 320 14.38 -8.97 4.29
N LEU A 321 14.63 -8.07 3.33
CA LEU A 321 15.98 -7.73 2.85
C LEU A 321 16.74 -6.79 3.82
N ALA A 322 16.02 -6.01 4.62
CA ALA A 322 16.60 -5.07 5.57
C ALA A 322 17.18 -5.80 6.79
N LYS A 323 18.48 -5.61 7.04
CA LYS A 323 19.12 -6.09 8.27
C LYS A 323 18.94 -5.05 9.39
N ASN A 324 18.87 -5.51 10.63
CA ASN A 324 18.90 -4.67 11.85
C ASN A 324 17.75 -3.64 11.98
N LEU A 325 16.62 -3.92 11.31
CA LEU A 325 15.44 -3.05 11.28
C LEU A 325 14.23 -3.78 11.86
N MET A 326 13.61 -3.19 12.87
CA MET A 326 12.38 -3.69 13.49
C MET A 326 11.24 -2.72 13.23
N ALA A 327 10.36 -3.09 12.31
CA ALA A 327 9.20 -2.30 11.92
C ALA A 327 7.90 -2.92 12.45
N GLU A 328 7.66 -2.75 13.74
CA GLU A 328 6.48 -3.24 14.47
C GLU A 328 5.31 -2.25 14.46
N ALA A 329 5.48 -1.12 13.78
CA ALA A 329 4.48 -0.08 13.69
C ALA A 329 3.14 -0.57 13.13
N GLY A 330 2.04 -0.20 13.79
CA GLY A 330 0.68 -0.60 13.44
C GLY A 330 0.32 -2.05 13.80
N LEU A 331 1.24 -2.83 14.40
CA LEU A 331 0.95 -4.20 14.81
C LEU A 331 0.25 -4.28 16.18
N ARG A 332 0.26 -3.19 16.95
CA ARG A 332 -0.40 -3.08 18.25
C ARG A 332 0.02 -4.15 19.27
N LYS A 333 1.31 -4.53 19.26
CA LYS A 333 1.89 -5.60 20.11
C LYS A 333 2.50 -5.10 21.43
N GLY A 334 2.58 -3.80 21.65
CA GLY A 334 3.28 -3.19 22.77
C GLY A 334 4.79 -3.12 22.54
N TRP A 335 5.55 -3.12 23.64
CA TRP A 335 7.01 -3.10 23.62
C TRP A 335 7.59 -4.51 23.32
N PRO A 336 8.61 -4.64 22.44
CA PRO A 336 9.19 -5.92 22.05
C PRO A 336 10.04 -6.58 23.14
N GLU A 337 10.35 -7.88 22.98
CA GLU A 337 11.25 -8.59 23.90
C GLU A 337 12.70 -8.09 23.77
N GLU A 338 13.43 -8.00 24.90
CA GLU A 338 14.79 -7.43 24.93
C GLU A 338 15.79 -8.14 24.01
N LYS A 339 15.64 -9.46 23.82
CA LYS A 339 16.53 -10.25 22.96
C LYS A 339 16.51 -9.77 21.50
N ASP A 340 15.38 -9.22 21.05
CA ASP A 340 15.19 -8.76 19.68
C ASP A 340 15.81 -7.37 19.48
N LEU A 341 16.11 -6.63 20.57
CA LEU A 341 16.60 -5.25 20.54
C LEU A 341 18.12 -5.11 20.47
N ARG A 342 18.88 -6.17 20.78
CA ARG A 342 20.34 -6.09 20.92
C ARG A 342 21.07 -5.68 19.64
N GLU A 343 20.62 -6.19 18.50
CA GLU A 343 21.18 -5.89 17.18
C GLU A 343 20.35 -4.86 16.41
N CYS A 344 19.26 -4.37 17.00
CA CYS A 344 18.34 -3.44 16.37
C CYS A 344 18.96 -2.04 16.27
N GLN A 345 19.10 -1.52 15.06
CA GLN A 345 19.56 -0.15 14.79
C GLN A 345 18.40 0.81 14.58
N LYS A 346 17.28 0.32 14.07
CA LYS A 346 16.11 1.14 13.77
C LYS A 346 14.86 0.43 14.27
N LEU A 347 14.21 1.03 15.25
CA LEU A 347 12.98 0.52 15.86
C LEU A 347 11.84 1.49 15.61
N SER A 348 10.70 0.96 15.17
CA SER A 348 9.47 1.71 15.08
C SER A 348 8.34 1.00 15.78
N LEU A 349 7.80 1.68 16.77
CA LEU A 349 6.66 1.30 17.58
C LEU A 349 5.52 2.31 17.41
N MET A 350 5.40 2.94 16.24
CA MET A 350 4.29 3.86 15.97
C MET A 350 2.96 3.11 15.92
N ASP A 351 1.90 3.61 16.56
CA ASP A 351 0.60 2.91 16.62
C ASP A 351 0.75 1.44 17.08
N SER A 352 1.53 1.24 18.13
CA SER A 352 1.87 -0.10 18.65
C SER A 352 1.29 -0.39 20.03
N ASN A 353 0.39 0.44 20.58
CA ASN A 353 -0.17 0.31 21.93
C ASN A 353 0.92 0.32 23.03
N VAL A 354 1.95 1.14 22.88
CA VAL A 354 3.00 1.27 23.90
C VAL A 354 2.56 2.27 24.95
N THR A 355 2.04 1.78 26.08
CA THR A 355 1.53 2.61 27.19
C THR A 355 2.60 3.01 28.21
N SER A 356 3.73 2.29 28.25
CA SER A 356 4.86 2.61 29.11
C SER A 356 6.17 2.14 28.48
N LEU A 357 7.21 2.95 28.61
CA LEU A 357 8.56 2.58 28.20
C LEU A 357 9.28 1.85 29.35
N PRO A 358 10.12 0.85 29.06
CA PRO A 358 10.99 0.27 30.08
C PRO A 358 11.94 1.34 30.63
N VAL A 359 12.28 1.21 31.91
CA VAL A 359 13.19 2.15 32.59
C VAL A 359 14.59 2.15 31.96
N GLN A 360 15.03 0.98 31.49
CA GLN A 360 16.37 0.81 30.92
C GLN A 360 16.34 -0.25 29.80
N PRO A 361 15.93 0.12 28.58
CA PRO A 361 15.91 -0.82 27.46
C PRO A 361 17.32 -1.21 27.01
N GLU A 362 17.62 -2.51 26.91
CA GLU A 362 18.86 -3.03 26.32
C GLU A 362 18.86 -2.90 24.78
N CYS A 363 19.11 -1.69 24.27
CA CYS A 363 19.15 -1.39 22.84
C CYS A 363 20.48 -0.71 22.42
N PRO A 364 21.63 -1.38 22.60
CA PRO A 364 22.96 -0.75 22.51
C PRO A 364 23.34 -0.25 21.11
N GLN A 365 22.66 -0.74 20.06
CA GLN A 365 22.92 -0.36 18.66
C GLN A 365 21.87 0.60 18.10
N LEU A 366 20.88 1.02 18.90
CA LEU A 366 19.74 1.79 18.42
C LEU A 366 20.14 3.22 18.04
N ILE A 367 19.87 3.57 16.78
CA ILE A 367 20.14 4.89 16.19
C ILE A 367 18.82 5.64 15.97
N THR A 368 17.77 4.94 15.53
CA THR A 368 16.46 5.53 15.24
C THR A 368 15.37 4.85 16.05
N LEU A 369 14.56 5.66 16.75
CA LEU A 369 13.38 5.21 17.49
C LEU A 369 12.17 6.05 17.11
N LEU A 370 11.10 5.41 16.61
CA LEU A 370 9.82 6.05 16.30
C LEU A 370 8.75 5.56 17.30
N LEU A 371 8.12 6.49 18.04
CA LEU A 371 7.15 6.22 19.12
C LEU A 371 5.82 6.98 18.95
N GLN A 372 5.61 7.62 17.81
CA GLN A 372 4.44 8.47 17.58
C GLN A 372 3.13 7.68 17.63
N ASN A 373 2.04 8.35 18.00
CA ASN A 373 0.68 7.80 17.98
C ASN A 373 0.53 6.53 18.83
N ASN A 374 1.15 6.50 20.01
CA ASN A 374 0.79 5.57 21.08
C ASN A 374 -0.04 6.36 22.10
N ASP A 375 -1.21 5.82 22.45
CA ASP A 375 -2.16 6.41 23.39
C ASP A 375 -1.90 5.96 24.84
#